data_AF-A0A6G0VUM8-F1
#
_entry.id   AF-A0A6G0VUM8-F1
#
_cell.length_a   1.000
_cell.length_b   1.000
_cell.length_c   1.000
_cell.angle_alpha   90.00
_cell.angle_beta   90.00
_cell.angle_gamma   90.00
#
_symmetry.space_group_name_H-M   'P 1'
#
loop_
_entity.id
_entity.type
_entity.pdbx_description
1 polymer ?
#
loop_
_entity_poly.entity_id
_entity_poly.type
_entity_poly.pdbx_seq_one_letter_code
_entity_poly.pdbx_strand_id
1 'polypeptide(L)'
;NEDDFIIQEELDPDVVNMIEVDSMRREVELQNIPFVQVSMNVPSPPNNNSYIVCKDFDKTHALIPCGHKSLCGNCVELLDPKRCPLCNANFNSAIRIW
;
A
#
# COMPACT_ATOMS: atom_id res chain seq x y z
N ASN A 1 30.09 8.32 -19.71
CA ASN A 1 29.43 7.93 -18.45
C ASN A 1 29.74 6.46 -18.30
N GLU A 2 30.77 6.19 -17.51
CA GLU A 2 31.45 4.90 -17.40
C GLU A 2 30.74 4.13 -16.30
N ASP A 3 29.61 3.52 -16.64
CA ASP A 3 28.98 2.53 -15.77
C ASP A 3 29.71 1.21 -16.04
N ASP A 4 30.77 0.95 -15.27
CA ASP A 4 31.43 -0.35 -15.23
C ASP A 4 30.43 -1.38 -14.73
N PHE A 5 29.85 -2.16 -15.64
CA PHE A 5 29.02 -3.29 -15.30
C PHE A 5 29.91 -4.40 -14.77
N ILE A 6 29.96 -4.57 -13.44
CA ILE A 6 30.60 -5.73 -12.80
C ILE A 6 29.87 -6.98 -13.29
N ILE A 7 30.53 -7.76 -14.15
CA ILE A 7 30.01 -9.05 -14.63
C ILE A 7 30.33 -10.15 -13.62
N GLN A 8 29.49 -11.19 -13.55
CA GLN A 8 29.63 -12.28 -12.56
C GLN A 8 31.01 -12.97 -12.59
N GLU A 9 31.68 -12.94 -13.73
CA GLU A 9 33.01 -13.53 -13.95
C GLU A 9 34.16 -12.69 -13.34
N GLU A 10 33.91 -11.41 -13.01
CA GLU A 10 34.87 -10.52 -12.36
C GLU A 10 34.74 -10.52 -10.83
N LEU A 11 33.70 -11.17 -10.31
CA LEU A 11 33.45 -11.25 -8.87
C LEU A 11 34.26 -12.40 -8.26
N ASP A 12 34.97 -12.10 -7.17
CA ASP A 12 35.76 -13.10 -6.45
C ASP A 12 34.89 -14.33 -6.11
N PRO A 13 35.34 -15.56 -6.41
CA PRO A 13 34.62 -16.79 -6.08
C PRO A 13 34.16 -16.88 -4.62
N ASP A 14 34.93 -16.31 -3.68
CA ASP A 14 34.57 -16.29 -2.26
C ASP A 14 33.39 -15.36 -1.98
N VAL A 15 33.29 -14.24 -2.72
CA VAL A 15 32.16 -13.29 -2.63
C VAL A 15 30.90 -13.92 -3.21
N VAL A 16 31.00 -14.62 -4.34
CA VAL A 16 29.87 -15.37 -4.94
C VAL A 16 29.34 -16.40 -3.94
N ASN A 17 30.24 -17.20 -3.36
CA ASN A 17 29.87 -18.21 -2.36
C ASN A 17 29.21 -17.58 -1.12
N MET A 18 29.70 -16.44 -0.62
CA MET A 18 29.07 -15.73 0.49
C MET A 18 27.63 -15.29 0.15
N ILE A 19 27.39 -14.79 -1.07
CA ILE A 19 26.06 -14.36 -1.53
C ILE A 19 25.10 -15.55 -1.65
N GLU A 20 25.58 -16.67 -2.19
CA GLU A 20 24.78 -17.89 -2.31
C GLU A 20 24.39 -18.44 -0.93
N VAL A 21 25.34 -18.50 0.00
CA VAL A 21 25.09 -18.95 1.38
C VAL A 21 24.10 -18.05 2.10
N ASP A 22 24.20 -16.73 1.96
CA ASP A 22 23.25 -15.80 2.57
C ASP A 22 21.85 -15.90 1.95
N SER A 23 21.76 -16.14 0.64
CA SER A 23 20.49 -16.36 -0.06
C SER A 23 19.80 -17.63 0.44
N MET A 24 20.53 -18.74 0.54
CA MET A 24 20.00 -19.99 1.11
C MET A 24 19.55 -19.82 2.56
N ARG A 25 20.31 -19.06 3.38
CA ARG A 25 19.92 -18.79 4.77
C ARG A 25 18.60 -18.04 4.84
N ARG A 26 18.41 -16.99 4.03
CA ARG A 26 17.14 -16.23 3.99
C ARG A 26 15.96 -17.10 3.58
N GLU A 27 16.14 -18.00 2.62
CA GLU A 27 15.09 -18.93 2.20
C GLU A 27 14.65 -19.85 3.35
N VAL A 28 15.61 -20.39 4.10
CA VAL A 28 15.34 -21.22 5.28
C VAL A 28 14.64 -20.41 6.38
N GLU A 29 15.06 -19.17 6.62
CA GLU A 29 14.41 -18.28 7.58
C GLU A 29 12.95 -18.04 7.21
N LEU A 30 12.66 -17.74 5.93
CA LEU A 30 11.31 -17.52 5.41
C LEU A 30 10.42 -18.76 5.55
N GLN A 31 10.97 -19.95 5.24
CA GLN A 31 10.25 -21.22 5.38
C GLN A 31 9.93 -21.57 6.84
N ASN A 32 10.76 -21.10 7.78
CA ASN A 32 10.61 -21.36 9.21
C ASN A 32 9.90 -20.23 9.97
N ILE A 33 9.32 -19.24 9.28
CA ILE A 33 8.51 -18.21 9.95
C ILE A 33 7.28 -18.89 10.57
N PRO A 34 7.12 -18.85 11.90
CA PRO A 34 5.99 -19.49 12.55
C PRO A 34 4.71 -18.74 12.19
N PHE A 35 3.66 -19.48 11.89
CA PHE A 35 2.34 -18.90 11.70
C PHE A 35 1.76 -18.50 13.06
N VAL A 36 1.80 -17.19 13.36
CA VAL A 36 1.18 -16.62 14.55
C VAL A 36 -0.14 -15.97 14.18
N GLN A 37 -1.24 -16.42 14.79
CA GLN A 37 -2.54 -15.78 14.65
C GLN A 37 -2.52 -14.43 15.38
N VAL A 38 -2.63 -13.34 14.64
CA VAL A 38 -2.89 -12.03 15.24
C VAL A 38 -4.34 -12.01 15.69
N SER A 39 -4.58 -11.80 16.99
CA SER A 39 -5.93 -11.70 17.54
C SER A 39 -6.65 -10.51 16.91
N MET A 40 -7.82 -10.74 16.30
CA MET A 40 -8.67 -9.68 15.72
C MET A 40 -9.36 -8.81 16.80
N ASN A 41 -9.05 -9.02 18.08
CA ASN A 41 -9.60 -8.30 19.22
C ASN A 41 -9.07 -6.85 19.33
N VAL A 42 -8.62 -6.29 18.21
CA VAL A 42 -8.37 -4.86 18.10
C VAL A 42 -9.71 -4.18 18.34
N PRO A 43 -9.85 -3.32 19.38
CA PRO A 43 -11.07 -2.57 19.56
C PRO A 43 -11.33 -1.81 18.26
N SER A 44 -12.44 -2.14 17.57
CA SER A 44 -12.86 -1.38 16.41
C SER A 44 -12.97 0.07 16.87
N PRO A 45 -12.28 1.03 16.25
CA PRO A 45 -12.46 2.42 16.62
C PRO A 45 -13.98 2.72 16.56
N PRO A 46 -14.50 3.46 17.55
CA PRO A 46 -15.94 3.72 17.66
C PRO A 46 -16.45 4.16 16.30
N ASN A 47 -17.58 3.58 15.89
CA ASN A 47 -18.30 3.83 14.64
C ASN A 47 -18.54 5.33 14.41
N ASN A 48 -17.51 6.03 13.98
CA ASN A 48 -17.51 7.44 13.67
C ASN A 48 -16.57 7.62 12.49
N ASN A 49 -17.14 7.43 11.31
CA ASN A 49 -16.73 8.13 10.11
C ASN A 49 -15.21 8.10 9.84
N SER A 50 -14.59 6.91 9.80
CA SER A 50 -13.15 6.70 9.60
C SER A 50 -12.56 7.68 8.59
N TYR A 51 -11.71 8.58 9.05
CA TYR A 51 -11.12 9.61 8.20
C TYR A 51 -10.04 8.97 7.32
N ILE A 52 -10.37 8.75 6.04
CA ILE A 52 -9.47 8.07 5.10
C ILE A 52 -8.49 9.04 4.44
N VAL A 53 -8.85 10.33 4.35
CA VAL A 53 -8.05 11.36 3.67
C VAL A 53 -7.81 12.58 4.55
N CYS A 54 -8.88 13.28 4.93
CA CYS A 54 -8.82 14.51 5.71
C CYS A 54 -9.73 14.42 6.93
N LYS A 55 -9.35 15.08 8.04
CA LYS A 55 -10.13 15.15 9.30
C LYS A 55 -10.92 16.44 9.45
N ASP A 56 -10.76 17.36 8.51
CA ASP A 56 -11.20 18.75 8.64
C ASP A 56 -12.67 18.96 8.27
N PHE A 57 -13.21 18.11 7.39
CA PHE A 57 -14.56 18.28 6.83
C PHE A 57 -15.30 16.95 6.72
N ASP A 58 -16.63 17.02 6.77
CA ASP A 58 -17.49 15.87 6.59
C ASP A 58 -17.43 15.27 5.19
N LYS A 59 -17.53 13.94 5.15
CA LYS A 59 -17.65 13.19 3.90
C LYS A 59 -19.01 13.47 3.29
N THR A 60 -18.99 14.17 2.18
CA THR A 60 -20.17 14.69 1.48
C THR A 60 -20.24 14.24 0.04
N HIS A 61 -19.18 13.65 -0.52
CA HIS A 61 -19.12 13.32 -1.94
C HIS A 61 -19.06 11.80 -2.17
N ALA A 62 -19.97 11.30 -3.01
CA ALA A 62 -19.96 9.94 -3.53
C ALA A 62 -19.23 9.88 -4.87
N LEU A 63 -18.32 8.92 -5.04
CA LEU A 63 -17.51 8.75 -6.26
C LEU A 63 -18.22 7.83 -7.26
N ILE A 64 -18.31 8.22 -8.53
CA ILE A 64 -19.01 7.46 -9.58
C ILE A 64 -17.97 6.79 -10.49
N PRO A 65 -18.07 5.45 -10.73
CA PRO A 65 -19.26 4.61 -10.56
C PRO A 65 -19.35 3.82 -9.24
N CYS A 66 -18.33 3.83 -8.38
CA CYS A 66 -18.30 2.91 -7.23
C CYS A 66 -19.29 3.25 -6.09
N GLY A 67 -19.84 4.46 -6.07
CA GLY A 67 -20.86 4.92 -5.10
C GLY A 67 -20.33 5.26 -3.71
N HIS A 68 -19.03 5.14 -3.45
CA HIS A 68 -18.47 5.32 -2.11
C HIS A 68 -18.45 6.78 -1.64
N LYS A 69 -19.10 7.07 -0.50
CA LYS A 69 -19.08 8.37 0.21
C LYS A 69 -17.85 8.47 1.12
N SER A 70 -16.66 8.65 0.53
CA SER A 70 -15.39 8.61 1.29
C SER A 70 -14.72 9.98 1.51
N LEU A 71 -15.15 11.03 0.79
CA LEU A 71 -14.41 12.30 0.71
C LEU A 71 -15.28 13.53 0.99
N CYS A 72 -14.64 14.61 1.45
CA CYS A 72 -15.19 15.97 1.41
C CYS A 72 -14.93 16.61 0.03
N GLY A 73 -15.48 17.81 -0.22
CA GLY A 73 -15.33 18.50 -1.51
C GLY A 73 -13.86 18.78 -1.87
N ASN A 74 -13.09 19.35 -0.96
CA ASN A 74 -11.68 19.70 -1.20
C ASN A 74 -10.84 18.45 -1.52
N CYS A 75 -11.09 17.36 -0.79
CA CYS A 75 -10.36 16.11 -0.94
C CYS A 75 -10.70 15.39 -2.26
N VAL A 76 -11.84 15.69 -2.91
CA VAL A 76 -12.15 15.20 -4.28
C VAL A 76 -11.34 15.94 -5.34
N GLU A 77 -11.18 17.26 -5.19
CA GLU A 77 -10.46 18.10 -6.15
C GLU A 77 -8.97 17.77 -6.17
N LEU A 78 -8.37 17.64 -4.99
CA LEU A 78 -6.94 17.36 -4.81
C LEU A 78 -6.52 15.92 -5.14
N LEU A 79 -7.47 15.01 -5.33
CA LEU A 79 -7.16 13.60 -5.53
C LEU A 79 -6.63 13.34 -6.94
N ASP A 80 -5.37 12.93 -7.03
CA ASP A 80 -4.71 12.51 -8.27
C ASP A 80 -3.79 11.29 -7.98
N PRO A 81 -3.95 10.15 -8.68
CA PRO A 81 -4.92 9.88 -9.73
C PRO A 81 -6.37 9.81 -9.22
N LYS A 82 -7.36 9.98 -10.11
CA LYS A 82 -8.80 9.88 -9.79
C LYS A 82 -9.23 8.44 -9.48
N ARG A 83 -8.86 7.94 -8.28
CA ARG A 83 -9.20 6.61 -7.75
C ARG A 83 -9.84 6.66 -6.37
N CYS A 84 -10.82 5.80 -6.15
CA CYS A 84 -11.53 5.72 -4.87
C CYS A 84 -10.60 5.20 -3.76
N PRO A 85 -10.45 5.90 -2.61
CA PRO A 85 -9.62 5.42 -1.51
C PRO A 85 -10.12 4.15 -0.81
N LEU A 86 -11.40 3.78 -1.00
CA LEU A 86 -12.00 2.60 -0.38
C LEU A 86 -11.83 1.33 -1.21
N CYS A 87 -12.02 1.42 -2.54
CA CYS A 87 -12.01 0.25 -3.43
C CYS A 87 -10.98 0.33 -4.55
N ASN A 88 -10.20 1.42 -4.62
CA ASN A 88 -9.20 1.68 -5.66
C ASN A 88 -9.75 1.73 -7.10
N ALA A 89 -11.07 1.77 -7.28
CA ALA A 89 -11.69 1.90 -8.60
C ALA A 89 -11.48 3.32 -9.16
N ASN A 90 -11.26 3.41 -10.48
CA ASN A 90 -11.25 4.69 -11.17
C ASN A 90 -12.63 5.36 -11.07
N PHE A 91 -12.65 6.67 -10.84
CA PHE A 91 -13.87 7.47 -10.87
C PHE A 91 -13.71 8.65 -11.83
N ASN A 92 -14.79 9.05 -12.48
CA ASN A 92 -14.80 10.16 -13.44
C ASN A 92 -15.56 11.39 -12.93
N SER A 93 -16.37 11.20 -11.89
CA SER A 93 -17.23 12.24 -11.32
C SER A 93 -17.48 11.97 -9.84
N ALA A 94 -17.81 13.04 -9.12
CA ALA A 94 -18.19 12.98 -7.72
C ALA A 94 -19.44 13.83 -7.52
N ILE A 95 -20.41 13.30 -6.78
CA ILE A 95 -21.69 13.97 -6.53
C ILE A 95 -21.80 14.26 -5.04
N ARG A 96 -22.18 15.50 -4.70
CA ARG A 96 -22.45 15.89 -3.32
C ARG A 96 -23.78 15.30 -2.86
N ILE A 97 -23.74 14.54 -1.78
CA ILE A 97 -24.88 13.92 -1.10
C ILE A 97 -24.88 14.33 0.38
N TRP A 98 -26.04 14.76 0.86
CA TRP A 98 -26.26 15.26 2.21
C TRP A 98 -26.57 14.09 3.15
#